data_AF-A0A920PMK4-F1
#
_entry.id   AF-A0A920PMK4-F1
#
_cell.length_a   1.000
_cell.length_b   1.000
_cell.length_c   1.000
_cell.angle_alpha   90.00
_cell.angle_beta   90.00
_cell.angle_gamma   90.00
#
_symmetry.space_group_name_H-M   'P 1'
#
loop_
_entity.id
_entity.type
_entity.pdbx_description
1 polymer ?
#
loop_
_entity_poly.entity_id
_entity_poly.type
_entity_poly.pdbx_seq_one_letter_code
_entity_poly.pdbx_strand_id
1 'polypeptide(L)'
;MNGTPDIIKLAVFAVGGQGGGVLCNWIVNTAERNGYRAQATSIAGVAQRTGATSYYVEMVPDQGRLPVFALAPSAGDVDILVAAEMMESGRALMRGLVRRIGQQ
;
A
#
# COMPACT_ATOMS: atom_id res chain seq x y z
N MET A 1 -21.46 9.91 -14.83
CA MET A 1 -20.23 9.35 -15.43
C MET A 1 -19.46 8.72 -14.29
N ASN A 2 -19.28 7.39 -14.37
CA ASN A 2 -18.80 6.53 -13.28
C ASN A 2 -17.41 6.95 -12.80
N GLY A 3 -17.31 7.48 -11.60
CA GLY A 3 -16.05 7.47 -10.87
C GLY A 3 -15.69 6.02 -10.58
N THR A 4 -14.49 5.59 -10.94
CA THR A 4 -13.90 4.39 -10.36
C THR A 4 -14.13 4.46 -8.85
N PRO A 5 -14.70 3.43 -8.20
CA PRO A 5 -14.91 3.48 -6.76
C PRO A 5 -13.59 3.84 -6.09
N ASP A 6 -13.59 4.76 -5.11
CA ASP A 6 -12.36 5.28 -4.51
C ASP A 6 -11.59 4.13 -3.85
N ILE A 7 -10.62 3.58 -4.60
CA ILE A 7 -9.70 2.55 -4.14
C ILE A 7 -8.73 3.25 -3.19
N ILE A 8 -8.67 2.77 -1.96
CA ILE A 8 -7.67 3.20 -0.99
C ILE A 8 -6.38 2.45 -1.31
N LYS A 9 -5.30 3.20 -1.56
CA LYS A 9 -3.98 2.67 -1.92
C LYS A 9 -2.99 2.90 -0.78
N LEU A 10 -2.54 1.81 -0.15
CA LEU A 10 -1.68 1.84 1.03
C LEU A 10 -0.36 1.13 0.75
N ALA A 11 0.75 1.72 1.19
CA ALA A 11 2.07 1.10 1.14
C ALA A 11 2.67 0.95 2.54
N VAL A 12 3.23 -0.22 2.85
CA VAL A 12 3.98 -0.50 4.08
C VAL A 12 5.42 -0.78 3.72
N PHE A 13 6.36 0.03 4.21
CA PHE A 13 7.80 -0.15 4.02
C PHE A 13 8.44 -0.62 5.33
N ALA A 14 9.02 -1.81 5.30
CA ALA A 14 9.64 -2.42 6.47
C ALA A 14 10.94 -3.15 6.10
N VAL A 15 11.91 -3.13 7.01
CA VAL A 15 13.08 -3.99 6.89
C VAL A 15 12.67 -5.44 7.20
N GLY A 16 13.34 -6.41 6.57
CA GLY A 16 13.10 -7.83 6.84
C GLY A 16 13.15 -8.14 8.35
N GLY A 17 12.15 -8.87 8.84
CA GLY A 17 12.03 -9.21 10.26
C GLY A 17 11.28 -8.18 11.13
N GLN A 18 10.94 -7.00 10.64
CA GLN A 18 10.21 -5.96 11.40
C GLN A 18 8.69 -6.17 11.45
N GLY A 19 8.18 -7.31 10.98
CA GLY A 19 6.75 -7.59 11.01
C GLY A 19 5.90 -6.87 9.94
N GLY A 20 6.51 -6.27 8.91
CA GLY A 20 5.75 -5.58 7.84
C GLY A 20 4.70 -6.46 7.16
N GLY A 21 5.00 -7.74 6.94
CA GLY A 21 4.05 -8.70 6.37
C GLY A 21 2.92 -9.07 7.33
N VAL A 22 3.21 -9.08 8.64
CA VAL A 22 2.19 -9.32 9.68
C VAL A 22 1.22 -8.13 9.71
N LEU A 23 1.74 -6.91 9.73
CA LEU A 23 0.91 -5.70 9.65
C LEU A 23 0.09 -5.66 8.37
N CYS A 24 0.69 -5.97 7.21
CA CYS A 24 -0.02 -6.04 5.94
C CYS A 24 -1.20 -7.03 5.98
N ASN A 25 -0.98 -8.21 6.56
CA ASN A 25 -2.04 -9.21 6.73
C ASN A 25 -3.16 -8.72 7.65
N TRP A 26 -2.82 -8.01 8.74
CA TRP A 26 -3.82 -7.40 9.61
C TRP A 26 -4.65 -6.35 8.89
N ILE A 27 -4.03 -5.48 8.09
CA ILE A 27 -4.73 -4.46 7.30
C ILE A 27 -5.76 -5.11 6.37
N VAL A 28 -5.34 -6.13 5.59
CA VAL A 28 -6.24 -6.86 4.68
C VAL A 28 -7.40 -7.50 5.46
N ASN A 29 -7.09 -8.21 6.55
CA ASN A 29 -8.11 -8.90 7.35
C ASN A 29 -9.10 -7.92 7.99
N THR A 30 -8.62 -6.77 8.46
CA THR A 30 -9.47 -5.70 8.99
C THR A 30 -10.36 -5.11 7.90
N ALA A 31 -9.83 -4.83 6.71
CA ALA A 31 -10.61 -4.31 5.60
C ALA A 31 -11.75 -5.29 5.22
N GLU A 32 -11.43 -6.57 5.04
CA GLU A 32 -12.40 -7.61 4.68
C GLU A 32 -13.51 -7.77 5.73
N ARG A 33 -13.16 -7.75 7.03
CA ARG A 33 -14.14 -7.79 8.12
C ARG A 33 -15.06 -6.57 8.17
N ASN A 34 -14.67 -5.45 7.56
CA ASN A 34 -15.43 -4.20 7.52
C ASN A 34 -16.10 -3.95 6.16
N GLY A 35 -16.28 -5.00 5.35
CA GLY A 35 -17.03 -4.91 4.10
C GLY A 35 -16.24 -4.33 2.92
N TYR A 36 -14.91 -4.45 2.94
CA TYR A 36 -14.06 -4.10 1.80
C TYR A 36 -13.56 -5.36 1.08
N ARG A 37 -13.35 -5.27 -0.22
CA ARG A 37 -12.46 -6.18 -0.94
C ARG A 37 -11.05 -5.61 -0.84
N ALA A 38 -10.06 -6.43 -0.53
CA ALA A 38 -8.67 -6.00 -0.41
C ALA A 38 -7.71 -6.99 -1.07
N GLN A 39 -6.63 -6.48 -1.65
CA GLN A 39 -5.53 -7.30 -2.17
C GLN A 39 -4.21 -6.70 -1.71
N ALA A 40 -3.30 -7.57 -1.27
CA ALA A 40 -1.93 -7.20 -0.97
C ALA A 40 -0.94 -7.87 -1.94
N THR A 41 0.05 -7.12 -2.38
CA THR A 41 1.26 -7.64 -3.03
C THR A 41 2.48 -7.24 -2.23
N SER A 42 3.59 -7.95 -2.43
CA SER A 42 4.84 -7.58 -1.79
C SER A 42 6.04 -7.79 -2.70
N ILE A 43 7.01 -6.90 -2.54
CA ILE A 43 8.31 -6.98 -3.19
C ILE A 43 9.34 -7.11 -2.06
N ALA A 44 9.93 -8.31 -1.96
CA ALA A 44 10.96 -8.58 -0.97
C ALA A 44 12.19 -7.70 -1.22
N GLY A 45 12.60 -6.94 -0.21
CA GLY A 45 13.89 -6.26 -0.22
C GLY A 45 15.00 -7.28 0.06
N VAL A 46 15.77 -7.66 -0.96
CA VAL A 46 16.84 -8.68 -0.83
C VAL A 46 18.18 -8.12 -0.36
N ALA A 47 18.31 -6.81 -0.14
CA ALA A 47 19.57 -6.18 0.21
C ALA A 47 19.64 -5.81 1.69
N GLN A 48 20.40 -6.59 2.47
CA GLN A 48 20.93 -6.14 3.75
C GLN A 48 21.76 -4.87 3.44
N ARG A 49 21.29 -3.71 3.95
CA ARG A 49 21.75 -2.32 3.72
C ARG A 49 20.98 -1.45 2.71
N THR A 50 20.15 -1.97 1.80
CA THR A 50 19.56 -1.09 0.76
C THR A 50 18.08 -1.32 0.41
N GLY A 51 17.44 -2.42 0.82
CA GLY A 51 16.06 -2.70 0.41
C GLY A 51 15.13 -2.94 1.59
N ALA A 52 14.19 -2.02 1.84
CA ALA A 52 13.00 -2.35 2.58
C ALA A 52 12.11 -3.28 1.75
N THR A 53 11.54 -4.29 2.40
CA THR A 53 10.40 -5.01 1.86
C THR A 53 9.23 -4.04 1.78
N SER A 54 8.64 -3.95 0.59
CA SER A 54 7.49 -3.10 0.32
C SER A 54 6.26 -3.98 0.20
N TYR A 55 5.21 -3.66 0.96
CA TYR A 55 3.89 -4.25 0.82
C TYR A 55 2.97 -3.19 0.25
N TYR A 56 2.18 -3.55 -0.75
CA TYR A 56 1.20 -2.67 -1.37
C TYR A 56 -0.18 -3.28 -1.19
N VAL A 57 -1.14 -2.47 -0.73
CA VAL A 57 -2.51 -2.87 -0.48
C VAL A 57 -3.44 -1.96 -1.24
N GLU A 58 -4.34 -2.54 -2.01
CA GLU A 58 -5.51 -1.84 -2.55
C GLU A 58 -6.76 -2.39 -1.88
N MET A 59 -7.68 -1.50 -1.50
CA MET A 59 -8.96 -1.89 -0.93
C MET A 59 -10.09 -0.96 -1.37
N VAL A 60 -11.27 -1.52 -1.54
CA VAL A 60 -12.47 -0.80 -2.00
C VAL A 60 -13.72 -1.38 -1.35
N PRO A 61 -14.78 -0.59 -1.07
CA PRO A 61 -16.03 -1.13 -0.54
C PRO A 61 -16.58 -2.26 -1.42
N ASP A 62 -17.02 -3.35 -0.80
CA ASP A 62 -17.61 -4.48 -1.51
C ASP A 62 -19.00 -4.11 -2.03
N GLN A 63 -19.11 -3.96 -3.35
CA GLN A 63 -20.37 -3.69 -4.05
C GLN A 63 -20.92 -4.93 -4.77
N GLY A 64 -20.46 -6.13 -4.41
CA GLY A 64 -20.87 -7.38 -5.05
C GLY A 64 -20.22 -7.64 -6.42
N ARG A 65 -19.28 -6.78 -6.84
CA ARG A 65 -18.46 -6.94 -8.04
C ARG A 65 -17.01 -7.15 -7.64
N LEU A 66 -16.34 -8.13 -8.24
CA LEU A 66 -14.91 -8.34 -8.03
C LEU A 66 -14.10 -7.18 -8.67
N PRO A 67 -13.35 -6.39 -7.88
CA PRO A 67 -12.48 -5.36 -8.41
C PRO A 67 -11.22 -5.98 -9.03
N VAL A 68 -10.58 -5.23 -9.93
CA VAL A 68 -9.24 -5.55 -10.43
C VAL A 68 -8.27 -4.59 -9.76
N PHE A 69 -7.35 -5.14 -8.96
CA PHE A 69 -6.36 -4.38 -8.22
C PHE A 69 -5.00 -4.37 -8.92
N ALA A 70 -4.27 -3.27 -8.81
CA ALA A 70 -2.90 -3.19 -9.29
C ALA A 70 -1.95 -4.02 -8.42
N LEU A 71 -0.85 -4.48 -9.01
CA LEU A 71 0.18 -5.25 -8.30
C LEU A 71 1.27 -4.36 -7.69
N ALA A 72 1.32 -3.09 -8.05
CA ALA A 72 2.28 -2.11 -7.57
C ALA A 72 1.70 -0.69 -7.71
N PRO A 73 2.14 0.26 -6.86
CA PRO A 73 1.70 1.65 -6.96
C PRO A 73 2.36 2.37 -8.15
N SER A 74 1.61 3.29 -8.75
CA SER A 74 2.18 4.32 -9.64
C SER A 74 2.78 5.47 -8.82
N ALA A 75 3.64 6.29 -9.45
CA ALA A 75 4.09 7.53 -8.81
C ALA A 75 2.89 8.47 -8.56
N GLY A 76 2.81 9.03 -7.36
CA GLY A 76 1.78 9.96 -6.92
C GLY A 76 0.46 9.31 -6.52
N ASP A 77 0.42 7.97 -6.45
CA ASP A 77 -0.81 7.19 -6.40
C ASP A 77 -1.02 6.48 -5.04
N VAL A 78 -0.11 6.62 -4.09
CA VAL A 78 -0.27 6.06 -2.73
C VAL A 78 -0.95 7.10 -1.84
N ASP A 79 -2.11 6.74 -1.27
CA ASP A 79 -2.84 7.59 -0.32
C ASP A 79 -2.23 7.54 1.08
N ILE A 80 -1.79 6.34 1.52
CA ILE A 80 -1.27 6.10 2.87
C ILE A 80 0.08 5.41 2.78
N LEU A 81 1.12 6.02 3.36
CA LEU A 81 2.42 5.40 3.52
C LEU A 81 2.70 5.13 5.01
N VAL A 82 2.96 3.87 5.33
CA VAL A 82 3.45 3.43 6.63
C VAL A 82 4.90 2.99 6.47
N ALA A 83 5.79 3.49 7.31
CA ALA A 83 7.19 3.07 7.30
C ALA A 83 7.67 2.79 8.72
N ALA A 84 8.41 1.70 8.90
CA ALA A 84 9.05 1.39 10.18
C ALA A 84 10.22 2.34 10.51
N GLU A 85 10.84 2.93 9.47
CA GLU A 85 12.05 3.74 9.58
C GLU A 85 11.91 5.03 8.78
N MET A 86 12.41 6.15 9.33
CA MET A 86 12.34 7.46 8.68
C MET A 86 13.04 7.49 7.32
N MET A 87 14.14 6.74 7.17
CA MET A 87 14.83 6.61 5.88
C MET A 87 13.95 6.03 4.79
N GLU A 88 13.06 5.09 5.11
CA GLU A 88 12.16 4.48 4.13
C GLU A 88 11.07 5.47 3.70
N SER A 89 10.55 6.27 4.63
CA SER A 89 9.66 7.39 4.30
C SER A 89 10.34 8.39 3.37
N GLY A 90 11.59 8.76 3.66
CA GLY A 90 12.38 9.66 2.81
C GLY A 90 12.55 9.11 1.39
N ARG A 91 12.88 7.82 1.25
CA ARG A 91 12.98 7.17 -0.05
C ARG A 91 11.65 7.14 -0.81
N ALA A 92 10.53 6.90 -0.13
CA ALA A 92 9.20 6.91 -0.75
C ALA A 92 8.83 8.30 -1.29
N LEU A 93 9.14 9.35 -0.52
CA LEU A 93 8.93 10.74 -0.93
C LEU A 93 9.80 11.12 -2.13
N MET A 94 11.07 10.74 -2.12
CA MET A 94 11.99 10.99 -3.24
C MET A 94 11.58 10.25 -4.52
N ARG A 95 10.96 9.07 -4.39
CA ARG A 95 10.36 8.31 -5.49
C ARG A 95 9.02 8.89 -5.96
N GLY A 96 8.50 9.89 -5.26
CA GLY A 96 7.22 10.54 -5.58
C GLY A 96 6.02 9.60 -5.43
N LEU A 97 6.08 8.59 -4.57
CA LEU A 97 4.99 7.61 -4.45
C LEU A 97 3.73 8.17 -3.79
N VAL A 98 3.90 9.08 -2.84
CA VAL A 98 2.82 9.59 -2.00
C VAL A 98 2.04 10.67 -2.74
N ARG A 99 0.72 10.54 -2.76
CA ARG A 99 -0.21 11.52 -3.30
C ARG A 99 -0.10 12.85 -2.55
N ARG A 100 -0.01 13.97 -3.28
CA ARG A 100 -0.06 15.32 -2.69
C ARG A 100 -1.51 15.73 -2.43
N ILE A 101 -1.77 16.26 -1.24
CA ILE A 101 -3.07 16.86 -0.91
C ILE A 101 -3.17 18.20 -1.67
N GLY A 102 -4.22 18.37 -2.50
CA GLY A 102 -4.52 19.62 -3.18
C GLY A 102 -4.12 19.74 -4.65
N GLN A 103 -3.68 18.65 -5.30
CA GLN A 103 -3.56 18.58 -6.76
C GLN A 103 -4.54 17.53 -7.29
N GLN A 104 -5.60 17.98 -7.95
CA GLN A 104 -6.50 17.18 -8.77
C GLN A 104 -6.17 17.43 -10.24
#